data_AF-A0A7J4LNN9-F1
#
_entry.id   AF-A0A7J4LNN9-F1
#
_cell.length_a   1.000
_cell.length_b   1.000
_cell.length_c   1.000
_cell.angle_alpha   90.00
_cell.angle_beta   90.00
_cell.angle_gamma   90.00
#
_symmetry.space_group_name_H-M   'P 1'
#
loop_
_entity.id
_entity.type
_entity.pdbx_description
1 polymer ?
#
loop_
_entity_poly.entity_id
_entity_poly.type
_entity_poly.pdbx_seq_one_letter_code
_entity_poly.pdbx_strand_id
1 'polypeptide(L)'
;MKSAKVSFGSLRAEPLRAISCLGDSMMASAAGLMDGLSVKTVLGGGTQMLAVLAVVKHLGLERDVSVATTTYVSRDTTASFDDIARQLGYTAYLADPGLGSSCLAELRNYELGDVKEGVGAGGSLFAASLIGIRQNDIKAAAEGICRDIFTMKPQNRAIL
;
A
#
# COMPACT_ATOMS: atom_id res chain seq x y z
N MET A 1 19.82 11.78 1.41
CA MET A 1 20.08 12.91 0.47
C MET A 1 21.49 13.50 0.60
N LYS A 2 21.93 13.96 1.79
CA LYS A 2 23.31 14.49 1.97
C LYS A 2 24.42 13.47 1.65
N SER A 3 24.27 12.22 2.09
CA SER A 3 25.22 11.12 1.81
C SER A 3 25.37 10.82 0.32
N ALA A 4 24.25 10.80 -0.41
CA ALA A 4 24.22 10.55 -1.86
C ALA A 4 24.55 11.81 -2.70
N LYS A 5 24.76 12.98 -2.08
CA LYS A 5 25.00 14.27 -2.75
C LYS A 5 23.91 14.66 -3.76
N VAL A 6 22.65 14.42 -3.41
CA VAL A 6 21.48 14.70 -4.28
C VAL A 6 20.54 15.71 -3.61
N SER A 7 19.92 16.57 -4.43
CA SER A 7 18.89 17.53 -4.03
C SER A 7 17.52 17.15 -4.58
N PHE A 8 16.45 17.81 -4.09
CA PHE A 8 15.10 17.52 -4.55
C PHE A 8 14.98 17.73 -6.06
N GLY A 9 14.42 16.74 -6.78
CA GLY A 9 14.28 16.78 -8.24
C GLY A 9 15.56 16.55 -9.06
N SER A 10 16.75 16.51 -8.44
CA SER A 10 18.02 16.33 -9.18
C SER A 10 18.13 14.99 -9.93
N LEU A 11 17.37 13.97 -9.52
CA LEU A 11 17.35 12.64 -10.14
C LEU A 11 16.12 12.40 -11.03
N ARG A 12 15.39 13.45 -11.43
CA ARG A 12 14.15 13.31 -12.23
C ARG A 12 14.35 12.52 -13.53
N ALA A 13 15.51 12.65 -14.16
CA ALA A 13 15.86 11.94 -15.40
C ALA A 13 16.64 10.63 -15.16
N GLU A 14 16.87 10.26 -13.89
CA GLU A 14 17.68 9.09 -13.51
C GLU A 14 16.92 8.18 -12.52
N PRO A 15 15.76 7.63 -12.91
CA PRO A 15 14.86 6.90 -12.01
C PRO A 15 15.51 5.69 -11.32
N LEU A 16 16.36 4.93 -12.02
CA LEU A 16 17.08 3.80 -11.41
C LEU A 16 18.12 4.26 -10.39
N ARG A 17 18.77 5.40 -10.64
CA ARG A 17 19.70 6.01 -9.68
C ARG A 17 18.94 6.55 -8.47
N ALA A 18 17.73 7.07 -8.66
CA ALA A 18 16.86 7.47 -7.56
C ALA A 18 16.56 6.31 -6.61
N ILE A 19 16.23 5.13 -7.15
CA ILE A 19 16.08 3.90 -6.34
C ILE A 19 17.41 3.55 -5.65
N SER A 20 18.51 3.49 -6.40
CA SER A 20 19.82 3.12 -5.83
C SER A 20 20.28 4.02 -4.69
N CYS A 21 19.96 5.32 -4.74
CA CYS A 21 20.41 6.29 -3.73
C CYS A 21 19.46 6.43 -2.53
N LEU A 22 18.14 6.27 -2.75
CA LEU A 22 17.11 6.67 -1.77
C LEU A 22 15.97 5.65 -1.60
N GLY A 23 15.86 4.67 -2.48
CA GLY A 23 14.80 3.66 -2.44
C GLY A 23 15.23 2.37 -1.74
N ASP A 24 14.48 1.31 -2.02
CA ASP A 24 14.73 -0.04 -1.55
C ASP A 24 14.58 -1.06 -2.69
N SER A 25 14.89 -2.33 -2.40
CA SER A 25 14.79 -3.42 -3.38
C SER A 25 13.35 -3.74 -3.80
N MET A 26 12.36 -3.42 -2.96
CA MET A 26 10.95 -3.63 -3.27
C MET A 26 10.53 -2.73 -4.42
N MET A 27 10.97 -1.46 -4.45
CA MET A 27 10.67 -0.54 -5.55
C MET A 27 11.18 -1.04 -6.91
N ALA A 28 12.43 -1.53 -6.95
CA ALA A 28 13.01 -2.09 -8.17
C ALA A 28 12.26 -3.36 -8.62
N SER A 29 11.92 -4.23 -7.67
CA SER A 29 11.20 -5.48 -7.93
C SER A 29 9.78 -5.20 -8.45
N ALA A 30 9.07 -4.26 -7.84
CA ALA A 30 7.72 -3.87 -8.24
C ALA A 30 7.72 -3.23 -9.64
N ALA A 31 8.66 -2.33 -9.94
CA ALA A 31 8.79 -1.73 -11.26
C ALA A 31 9.10 -2.77 -12.34
N GLY A 32 10.04 -3.70 -12.08
CA GLY A 32 10.38 -4.77 -13.01
C GLY A 32 9.25 -5.78 -13.23
N LEU A 33 8.54 -6.16 -12.17
CA LEU A 33 7.37 -7.03 -12.27
C LEU A 33 6.28 -6.37 -13.11
N MET A 34 5.99 -5.10 -12.84
CA MET A 34 4.98 -4.34 -13.57
C MET A 34 5.38 -4.14 -15.05
N ASP A 35 6.67 -3.98 -15.35
CA ASP A 35 7.15 -3.91 -16.74
C ASP A 35 6.90 -5.23 -17.49
N GLY A 36 7.17 -6.36 -16.85
CA GLY A 36 6.96 -7.69 -17.42
C GLY A 36 5.49 -8.11 -17.54
N LEU A 37 4.59 -7.50 -16.78
CA LEU A 37 3.16 -7.76 -16.87
C LEU A 37 2.54 -7.01 -18.07
N SER A 38 1.92 -7.76 -18.98
CA SER A 38 1.20 -7.21 -20.15
C SER A 38 -0.31 -7.10 -19.93
N VAL A 39 -0.75 -7.02 -18.67
CA VAL A 39 -2.16 -7.02 -18.27
C VAL A 39 -2.45 -5.83 -17.37
N LYS A 40 -3.73 -5.47 -17.27
CA LYS A 40 -4.18 -4.44 -16.32
C LYS A 40 -3.75 -4.82 -14.93
N THR A 41 -3.06 -3.91 -14.25
CA THR A 41 -2.42 -4.17 -12.96
C THR A 41 -2.90 -3.17 -11.93
N VAL A 42 -3.19 -3.66 -10.73
CA VAL A 42 -3.54 -2.83 -9.57
C VAL A 42 -2.42 -3.00 -8.54
N LEU A 43 -1.71 -1.91 -8.24
CA LEU A 43 -0.71 -1.90 -7.19
C LEU A 43 -1.39 -1.69 -5.83
N GLY A 44 -1.34 -2.70 -4.96
CA GLY A 44 -1.87 -2.63 -3.61
C GLY A 44 -0.90 -1.94 -2.65
N GLY A 45 -1.20 -0.71 -2.23
CA GLY A 45 -0.42 0.00 -1.23
C GLY A 45 -0.59 1.52 -1.27
N GLY A 46 0.02 2.19 -0.28
CA GLY A 46 -0.05 3.64 -0.11
C GLY A 46 1.04 4.40 -0.86
N THR A 47 1.59 5.44 -0.24
CA THR A 47 2.59 6.36 -0.85
C THR A 47 3.81 5.64 -1.45
N GLN A 48 4.18 4.47 -0.91
CA GLN A 48 5.25 3.63 -1.48
C GLN A 48 4.96 3.22 -2.93
N MET A 49 3.72 2.84 -3.25
CA MET A 49 3.33 2.49 -4.61
C MET A 49 3.29 3.71 -5.53
N LEU A 50 3.00 4.91 -5.01
CA LEU A 50 3.13 6.15 -5.80
C LEU A 50 4.58 6.43 -6.19
N ALA A 51 5.54 6.13 -5.30
CA ALA A 51 6.96 6.27 -5.61
C ALA A 51 7.39 5.28 -6.70
N VAL A 52 6.87 4.05 -6.69
CA VAL A 52 7.07 3.07 -7.77
C VAL A 52 6.47 3.59 -9.09
N LEU A 53 5.23 4.09 -9.07
CA LEU A 53 4.57 4.66 -10.24
C LEU A 53 5.33 5.87 -10.82
N ALA A 54 5.97 6.68 -9.97
CA ALA A 54 6.83 7.77 -10.41
C ALA A 54 8.09 7.25 -11.13
N VAL A 55 8.76 6.23 -10.59
CA VAL A 55 9.91 5.58 -11.25
C VAL A 55 9.49 5.04 -12.61
N VAL A 56 8.39 4.28 -12.66
CA VAL A 56 7.83 3.70 -13.87
C VAL A 56 7.54 4.75 -14.94
N LYS A 57 6.88 5.85 -14.54
CA LYS A 57 6.59 6.99 -15.42
C LYS A 57 7.87 7.60 -15.98
N HIS A 58 8.87 7.80 -15.14
CA HIS A 58 10.16 8.38 -15.53
C HIS A 58 11.06 7.44 -16.33
N LEU A 59 10.81 6.12 -16.28
CA LEU A 59 11.40 5.13 -17.18
C LEU A 59 10.74 5.12 -18.57
N GLY A 60 9.62 5.82 -18.75
CA GLY A 60 8.86 5.80 -20.00
C GLY A 60 8.11 4.50 -20.24
N LEU A 61 7.80 3.75 -19.17
CA LEU A 61 7.06 2.50 -19.27
C LEU A 61 5.56 2.80 -19.35
N GLU A 62 4.96 2.53 -20.50
CA GLU A 62 3.52 2.66 -20.71
C GLU A 62 2.83 1.35 -20.32
N ARG A 63 2.16 1.34 -19.16
CA ARG A 63 1.40 0.20 -18.64
C ARG A 63 0.02 0.65 -18.16
N ASP A 64 -1.00 -0.20 -18.34
CA ASP A 64 -2.34 0.02 -17.78
C ASP A 64 -2.32 -0.33 -16.29
N VAL A 65 -1.96 0.66 -15.47
CA VAL A 65 -1.73 0.51 -14.05
C VAL A 65 -2.55 1.50 -13.24
N SER A 66 -3.06 1.02 -12.12
CA SER A 66 -3.75 1.80 -11.09
C SER A 66 -3.19 1.46 -9.72
N VAL A 67 -3.52 2.27 -8.72
CA VAL A 67 -3.17 2.01 -7.32
C VAL A 67 -4.45 1.79 -6.52
N ALA A 68 -4.42 0.82 -5.59
CA ALA A 68 -5.48 0.62 -4.61
C ALA A 68 -4.88 0.68 -3.21
N THR A 69 -5.47 1.53 -2.36
CA THR A 69 -5.06 1.73 -0.97
C THR A 69 -6.30 1.70 -0.07
N THR A 70 -6.10 1.65 1.24
CA THR A 70 -7.21 1.84 2.19
C THR A 70 -7.71 3.29 2.23
N THR A 71 -8.96 3.50 2.63
CA THR A 71 -9.51 4.84 2.94
C THR A 71 -8.75 5.57 4.05
N TYR A 72 -8.05 4.84 4.93
CA TYR A 72 -7.25 5.41 6.02
C TYR A 72 -6.04 6.20 5.53
N VAL A 73 -5.48 5.83 4.36
CA VAL A 73 -4.38 6.59 3.74
C VAL A 73 -4.87 7.90 3.11
N SER A 74 -6.06 7.91 2.49
CA SER A 74 -6.62 9.15 1.90
C SER A 74 -7.14 10.13 2.97
N ARG A 75 -7.64 9.63 4.10
CA ARG A 75 -8.10 10.49 5.22
C ARG A 75 -6.95 11.10 6.03
N ASP A 76 -5.72 10.61 5.83
CA ASP A 76 -4.54 11.16 6.47
C ASP A 76 -4.15 12.48 5.81
N THR A 77 -4.47 13.60 6.46
CA THR A 77 -4.15 14.95 5.97
C THR A 77 -2.65 15.23 5.87
N THR A 78 -1.80 14.37 6.46
CA THR A 78 -0.34 14.44 6.30
C THR A 78 0.15 13.69 5.06
N ALA A 79 -0.65 12.77 4.52
CA ALA A 79 -0.33 12.02 3.32
C ALA A 79 -0.96 12.72 2.10
N SER A 80 -0.13 13.35 1.26
CA SER A 80 -0.55 13.95 -0.02
C SER A 80 -0.85 12.89 -1.10
N PHE A 81 -1.44 11.74 -0.73
CA PHE A 81 -1.59 10.58 -1.60
C PHE A 81 -2.43 10.90 -2.84
N ASP A 82 -3.64 11.45 -2.65
CA ASP A 82 -4.56 11.77 -3.75
C ASP A 82 -3.96 12.82 -4.70
N ASP A 83 -3.28 13.83 -4.14
CA ASP A 83 -2.63 14.88 -4.93
C ASP A 83 -1.46 14.33 -5.75
N ILE A 84 -0.62 13.48 -5.16
CA ILE A 84 0.51 12.85 -5.85
C ILE A 84 0.00 11.91 -6.94
N ALA A 85 -1.02 11.08 -6.67
CA ALA A 85 -1.61 10.19 -7.66
C ALA A 85 -2.13 10.98 -8.87
N ARG A 86 -2.83 12.10 -8.64
CA ARG A 86 -3.29 13.01 -9.70
C ARG A 86 -2.15 13.66 -10.47
N GLN A 87 -1.10 14.14 -9.79
CA GLN A 87 0.08 14.73 -10.44
C GLN A 87 0.82 13.70 -11.31
N LEU A 88 0.88 12.45 -10.88
CA LEU A 88 1.45 11.36 -11.66
C LEU A 88 0.52 10.90 -12.79
N GLY A 89 -0.78 11.20 -12.73
CA GLY A 89 -1.76 10.87 -13.76
C GLY A 89 -2.25 9.42 -13.67
N TYR A 90 -2.20 8.80 -12.50
CA TYR A 90 -2.69 7.43 -12.27
C TYR A 90 -3.99 7.44 -11.49
N THR A 91 -4.86 6.47 -11.79
CA THR A 91 -6.11 6.25 -11.03
C THR A 91 -5.81 5.62 -9.68
N ALA A 92 -6.42 6.16 -8.63
CA ALA A 92 -6.38 5.63 -7.28
C ALA A 92 -7.75 5.12 -6.85
N TYR A 93 -7.79 3.91 -6.30
CA TYR A 93 -8.96 3.31 -5.67
C TYR A 93 -8.79 3.28 -4.16
N LEU A 94 -9.86 3.63 -3.44
CA LEU A 94 -9.89 3.62 -1.98
C LEU A 94 -10.82 2.51 -1.51
N ALA A 95 -10.29 1.59 -0.72
CA ALA A 95 -11.04 0.49 -0.14
C ALA A 95 -11.26 0.72 1.36
N ASP A 96 -12.51 0.66 1.81
CA ASP A 96 -12.86 0.78 3.22
C ASP A 96 -13.11 -0.61 3.82
N PRO A 97 -12.27 -1.09 4.76
CA PRO A 97 -12.50 -2.38 5.41
C PRO A 97 -13.59 -2.33 6.50
N GLY A 98 -14.11 -1.16 6.87
CA GLY A 98 -15.21 -1.02 7.83
C GLY A 98 -14.85 -1.27 9.30
N LEU A 99 -13.56 -1.28 9.64
CA LEU A 99 -13.05 -1.67 10.96
C LEU A 99 -13.45 -0.72 12.09
N GLY A 100 -13.84 0.52 11.80
CA GLY A 100 -14.36 1.47 12.79
C GLY A 100 -15.57 0.99 13.57
N SER A 101 -16.39 0.17 12.93
CA SER A 101 -17.58 -0.44 13.51
C SER A 101 -17.30 -1.81 14.15
N SER A 102 -16.03 -2.16 14.37
CA SER A 102 -15.64 -3.43 14.96
C SER A 102 -15.97 -3.49 16.45
N CYS A 103 -16.25 -4.68 16.97
CA CYS A 103 -16.35 -4.90 18.42
C CYS A 103 -14.98 -4.85 19.12
N LEU A 104 -13.87 -5.08 18.41
CA LEU A 104 -12.51 -5.10 18.96
C LEU A 104 -11.89 -3.70 18.93
N ALA A 105 -11.35 -3.24 20.06
CA ALA A 105 -10.77 -1.89 20.16
C ALA A 105 -9.52 -1.73 19.27
N GLU A 106 -8.72 -2.78 19.19
CA GLU A 106 -7.48 -2.86 18.42
C GLU A 106 -7.73 -2.67 16.92
N LEU A 107 -8.85 -3.19 16.41
CA LEU A 107 -9.26 -3.00 15.02
C LEU A 107 -9.83 -1.60 14.78
N ARG A 108 -10.57 -1.03 15.74
CA ARG A 108 -11.07 0.35 15.64
C ARG A 108 -9.94 1.38 15.59
N ASN A 109 -8.78 1.10 16.18
CA ASN A 109 -7.63 2.01 16.16
C ASN A 109 -7.13 2.33 14.73
N TYR A 110 -7.44 1.50 13.73
CA TYR A 110 -7.17 1.80 12.31
C TYR A 110 -7.85 3.10 11.85
N GLU A 111 -9.02 3.46 12.40
CA GLU A 111 -9.66 4.75 12.10
C GLU A 111 -8.99 5.94 12.76
N LEU A 112 -8.26 5.71 13.86
CA LEU A 112 -7.54 6.74 14.59
C LEU A 112 -6.15 7.02 13.98
N GLY A 113 -5.81 6.33 12.88
CA GLY A 113 -4.57 6.51 12.14
C GLY A 113 -3.45 5.55 12.54
N ASP A 114 -3.71 4.61 13.45
CA ASP A 114 -2.79 3.52 13.77
C ASP A 114 -2.83 2.46 12.66
N VAL A 115 -1.70 2.22 11.98
CA VAL A 115 -1.59 1.27 10.86
C VAL A 115 -2.58 1.61 9.73
N LYS A 116 -2.16 2.45 8.78
CA LYS A 116 -3.05 2.93 7.70
C LYS A 116 -3.16 1.91 6.56
N GLU A 117 -2.03 1.32 6.19
CA GLU A 117 -1.89 0.40 5.06
C GLU A 117 -0.68 -0.52 5.30
N GLY A 118 -0.61 -1.62 4.56
CA GLY A 118 0.51 -2.55 4.59
C GLY A 118 0.13 -3.86 3.92
N VAL A 119 1.13 -4.66 3.53
CA VAL A 119 0.97 -6.01 2.98
C VAL A 119 -0.04 -6.14 1.81
N GLY A 120 -0.31 -5.05 1.09
CA GLY A 120 -1.26 -5.02 -0.01
C GLY A 120 -2.72 -5.12 0.43
N ALA A 121 -3.06 -4.66 1.64
CA ALA A 121 -4.42 -4.71 2.17
C ALA A 121 -5.40 -3.93 1.30
N GLY A 122 -5.08 -2.69 0.92
CA GLY A 122 -5.93 -1.90 0.03
C GLY A 122 -6.24 -2.58 -1.31
N GLY A 123 -5.23 -3.19 -1.93
CA GLY A 123 -5.41 -3.97 -3.17
C GLY A 123 -6.25 -5.23 -2.98
N SER A 124 -6.05 -5.94 -1.87
CA SER A 124 -6.82 -7.15 -1.55
C SER A 124 -8.29 -6.82 -1.28
N LEU A 125 -8.56 -5.73 -0.56
CA LEU A 125 -9.92 -5.24 -0.30
C LEU A 125 -10.61 -4.78 -1.59
N PHE A 126 -9.88 -4.10 -2.46
CA PHE A 126 -10.37 -3.72 -3.79
C PHE A 126 -10.74 -4.95 -4.62
N ALA A 127 -9.87 -5.95 -4.69
CA ALA A 127 -10.15 -7.21 -5.39
C ALA A 127 -11.35 -7.96 -4.78
N ALA A 128 -11.46 -7.99 -3.45
CA ALA A 128 -12.60 -8.59 -2.75
C ALA A 128 -13.93 -7.91 -3.13
N SER A 129 -13.93 -6.58 -3.26
CA SER A 129 -15.09 -5.81 -3.73
C SER A 129 -15.49 -6.18 -5.17
N LEU A 130 -14.50 -6.34 -6.07
CA LEU A 130 -14.76 -6.75 -7.47
C LEU A 130 -15.42 -8.12 -7.59
N ILE A 131 -15.17 -9.03 -6.65
CA ILE A 131 -15.77 -10.38 -6.62
C ILE A 131 -17.02 -10.46 -5.71
N GLY A 132 -17.51 -9.32 -5.20
CA GLY A 132 -18.76 -9.23 -4.46
C GLY A 132 -18.68 -9.58 -2.97
N ILE A 133 -17.48 -9.62 -2.38
CA ILE A 133 -17.34 -9.78 -0.92
C ILE A 133 -17.80 -8.50 -0.23
N ARG A 134 -18.67 -8.63 0.78
CA ARG A 134 -19.22 -7.50 1.49
C ARG A 134 -18.25 -7.02 2.57
N GLN A 135 -18.23 -5.72 2.81
CA GLN A 135 -17.43 -5.10 3.87
C GLN A 135 -17.65 -5.75 5.25
N ASN A 136 -18.90 -6.11 5.58
CA ASN A 136 -19.21 -6.78 6.84
C ASN A 136 -18.56 -8.18 6.97
N ASP A 137 -18.41 -8.90 5.86
CA ASP A 137 -17.78 -10.22 5.86
C ASP A 137 -16.26 -10.08 6.10
N ILE A 138 -15.63 -9.06 5.49
CA ILE A 138 -14.23 -8.70 5.73
C ILE A 138 -14.00 -8.35 7.20
N LYS A 139 -14.84 -7.48 7.76
CA LYS A 139 -14.74 -7.09 9.17
C LYS A 139 -14.88 -8.29 10.09
N ALA A 140 -15.89 -9.14 9.87
CA ALA A 140 -16.12 -10.34 10.68
C ALA A 140 -14.93 -11.32 10.61
N ALA A 141 -14.34 -11.49 9.42
CA ALA A 141 -13.14 -12.32 9.25
C ALA A 141 -11.92 -11.74 10.00
N ALA A 142 -11.69 -10.43 9.91
CA ALA A 142 -10.64 -9.76 10.65
C ALA A 142 -10.80 -9.91 12.17
N GLU A 143 -12.03 -9.74 12.68
CA GLU A 143 -12.36 -9.96 14.09
C GLU A 143 -12.09 -11.39 14.54
N GLY A 144 -12.47 -12.38 13.73
CA GLY A 144 -12.21 -13.79 14.00
C GLY A 144 -10.71 -14.08 14.11
N ILE A 145 -9.92 -13.66 13.12
CA ILE A 145 -8.47 -13.85 13.09
C ILE A 145 -7.80 -13.17 14.29
N CYS A 146 -8.18 -11.93 14.63
CA CYS A 146 -7.64 -11.24 15.80
C CYS A 146 -7.92 -12.02 17.08
N ARG A 147 -9.14 -12.51 17.27
CA ARG A 147 -9.47 -13.33 18.46
C ARG A 147 -8.61 -14.59 18.51
N ASP A 148 -8.45 -15.29 17.39
CA ASP A 148 -7.64 -16.51 17.35
C ASP A 148 -6.18 -16.24 17.71
N ILE A 149 -5.58 -15.18 17.15
CA ILE A 149 -4.20 -14.77 17.44
C ILE A 149 -4.03 -14.37 18.92
N PHE A 150 -4.96 -13.59 19.47
CA PHE A 150 -4.86 -13.09 20.84
C PHE A 150 -5.33 -14.08 21.91
N THR A 151 -6.05 -15.15 21.53
CA THR A 151 -6.43 -16.24 22.45
C THR A 151 -5.44 -17.41 22.45
N MET A 152 -4.51 -17.48 21.48
CA MET A 152 -3.36 -18.38 21.56
C MET A 152 -2.49 -18.02 22.77
N LYS A 153 -2.59 -18.80 23.86
CA LYS A 153 -1.60 -18.77 24.95
C LYS A 153 -0.21 -19.04 24.34
N PRO A 154 0.85 -18.35 24.77
CA PRO A 154 2.20 -18.67 24.32
C PRO A 154 2.49 -20.13 24.66
N GLN A 155 2.66 -20.97 23.65
CA GLN A 155 3.20 -22.31 23.84
C GLN A 155 4.61 -22.15 24.40
N ASN A 156 4.87 -22.82 25.51
CA ASN A 156 6.16 -22.92 26.20
C ASN A 156 7.34 -22.69 25.25
N ARG A 157 7.97 -21.52 25.34
CA ARG A 157 9.37 -21.37 24.95
C ARG A 157 10.22 -22.07 26.01
N ALA A 158 10.18 -23.41 26.00
CA ALA A 158 11.28 -24.21 26.49
C ALA A 158 12.38 -24.10 25.42
N ILE A 159 13.23 -23.09 25.56
CA ILE A 159 14.48 -23.02 24.83
C ILE A 159 15.49 -23.74 25.73
N LEU A 160 15.95 -24.90 25.23
CA LEU A 160 17.18 -25.56 25.67
C LEU A 160 18.39 -24.66 25.44
#